data_AF-A0A1C6R3G9-F1
#
_entry.id   AF-A0A1C6R3G9-F1
#
_cell.length_a   1.000
_cell.length_b   1.000
_cell.length_c   1.000
_cell.angle_alpha   90.00
_cell.angle_beta   90.00
_cell.angle_gamma   90.00
#
_symmetry.space_group_name_H-M   'P 1'
#
loop_
_entity.id
_entity.type
_entity.pdbx_description
1 polymer ?
#
loop_
_entity_poly.entity_id
_entity_poly.type
_entity_poly.pdbx_seq_one_letter_code
_entity_poly.pdbx_strand_id
1 'polypeptide(L)'
;MLIDGDLRFEDGPAVPRPTAVVNRWLRELPASGAPAPSSWENYARVVKEWMEFLAEHGVGLFDSRVRLKAGLSRYAEHRAAGPLKARFAATTWGQHVSILSLFYRWAINEEYTTAEPFTYRAARALFAGTGREVKVNLAVRRTPKPHATVKYLEPDFTELFRRGLRGLAPDGSQDTGFHGRELTRNGAVGDHALATGMRLQWFTYLLPWEIPALPPEPTAVPIPFPVPAGITKGKKFRTTWTSYEALAGLYDYLDLDRAATTEDSLWRPPRRWGEPLMVSESRTPGRADHRAPTALGVAESGRAASSGRPGGRFVLAGGEEQRRPVHGLGHGLRADIRPDSGPFPACLAPPMSPHFLDEDLGIPGHRALPAGRETRAGHRCRRRPGLLPE
;
A
#
# COMPACT_ATOMS: atom_id res chain seq x y z
N MET A 1 16.00 14.11 -1.36
CA MET A 1 17.40 14.32 -1.74
C MET A 1 18.27 14.00 -0.53
N LEU A 2 19.26 13.14 -0.69
CA LEU A 2 20.29 12.90 0.32
C LEU A 2 21.39 13.95 0.16
N ILE A 3 21.90 14.48 1.26
CA ILE A 3 22.89 15.57 1.25
C ILE A 3 23.99 15.20 2.23
N ASP A 4 25.24 15.17 1.76
CA ASP A 4 26.42 14.99 2.60
C ASP A 4 26.69 16.26 3.41
N GLY A 5 27.25 16.13 4.62
CA GLY A 5 27.47 17.26 5.52
C GLY A 5 28.44 18.33 5.00
N ASP A 6 29.27 18.00 4.03
CA ASP A 6 30.23 18.90 3.37
C ASP A 6 29.73 19.45 2.02
N LEU A 7 28.50 19.11 1.61
CA LEU A 7 27.83 19.56 0.38
C LEU A 7 28.60 19.28 -0.93
N ARG A 8 29.56 18.35 -0.91
CA ARG A 8 30.33 17.97 -2.10
C ARG A 8 29.63 16.86 -2.87
N PHE A 9 29.75 16.89 -4.19
CA PHE A 9 29.17 15.87 -5.08
C PHE A 9 30.21 14.89 -5.64
N GLU A 10 31.49 15.21 -5.54
CA GLU A 10 32.60 14.43 -6.09
C GLU A 10 33.77 14.39 -5.08
N ASP A 11 34.50 13.27 -5.05
CA ASP A 11 35.73 13.10 -4.25
C ASP A 11 37.00 13.40 -5.04
N GLY A 12 36.87 13.67 -6.34
CA GLY A 12 37.94 14.03 -7.26
C GLY A 12 37.36 14.20 -8.67
N PRO A 13 38.16 14.65 -9.66
CA PRO A 13 37.69 14.88 -11.02
C PRO A 13 37.01 13.63 -11.58
N ALA A 14 35.72 13.74 -11.91
CA ALA A 14 34.90 12.65 -12.46
C ALA A 14 34.76 11.41 -11.53
N VAL A 15 34.98 11.56 -10.22
CA VAL A 15 34.71 10.52 -9.22
C VAL A 15 33.47 10.92 -8.42
N PRO A 16 32.25 10.54 -8.89
CA PRO A 16 31.02 10.92 -8.23
C PRO A 16 30.92 10.25 -6.86
N ARG A 17 30.49 11.01 -5.86
CA ARG A 17 30.26 10.46 -4.52
C ARG A 17 29.11 9.46 -4.51
N PRO A 18 29.15 8.48 -3.59
CA PRO A 18 28.04 7.56 -3.38
C PRO A 18 26.68 8.26 -3.26
N THR A 19 26.60 9.36 -2.51
CA THR A 19 25.37 10.14 -2.31
C THR A 19 24.85 10.77 -3.61
N ALA A 20 25.74 11.27 -4.47
CA ALA A 20 25.36 11.81 -5.78
C ALA A 20 24.80 10.72 -6.70
N VAL A 21 25.42 9.54 -6.71
CA VAL A 21 24.95 8.37 -7.47
C VAL A 21 23.57 7.91 -7.00
N VAL A 22 23.34 7.84 -5.68
CA VAL A 22 22.02 7.50 -5.12
C VAL A 22 20.97 8.53 -5.48
N ASN A 23 21.29 9.83 -5.42
CA ASN A 23 20.36 10.87 -5.83
C ASN A 23 20.00 10.78 -7.32
N ARG A 24 20.94 10.38 -8.19
CA ARG A 24 20.64 10.11 -9.59
C ARG A 24 19.64 8.96 -9.74
N TRP A 25 19.88 7.83 -9.08
CA TRP A 25 18.95 6.70 -9.09
C TRP A 25 17.55 7.08 -8.59
N LEU A 26 17.46 7.83 -7.49
CA LEU A 26 16.18 8.26 -6.92
C LEU A 26 15.36 9.12 -7.90
N ARG A 27 16.02 9.92 -8.75
CA ARG A 27 15.36 10.72 -9.80
C ARG A 27 14.81 9.87 -10.94
N GLU A 28 15.34 8.67 -11.16
CA GLU A 28 14.91 7.75 -12.22
C GLU A 28 13.78 6.80 -11.78
N LEU A 29 13.51 6.70 -10.47
CA LEU A 29 12.42 5.88 -9.91
C LEU A 29 11.04 6.11 -10.54
N PRO A 30 10.58 7.36 -10.79
CA PRO A 30 9.30 7.58 -11.45
C PRO A 30 9.14 6.89 -12.80
N ALA A 31 10.20 6.91 -13.62
CA ALA A 31 10.21 6.26 -14.93
C ALA A 31 10.39 4.73 -14.81
N SER A 32 11.02 4.27 -13.72
CA SER A 32 11.43 2.86 -13.52
C SER A 32 10.42 2.01 -12.73
N GLY A 33 9.16 2.42 -12.70
CA GLY A 33 8.06 1.63 -12.08
C GLY A 33 7.77 1.93 -10.61
N ALA A 34 8.38 2.97 -10.04
CA ALA A 34 8.04 3.48 -8.71
C ALA A 34 7.59 4.95 -8.78
N PRO A 35 6.42 5.26 -9.34
CA PRO A 35 5.96 6.64 -9.55
C PRO A 35 5.42 7.36 -8.31
N ALA A 36 5.27 6.66 -7.18
CA ALA A 36 4.68 7.24 -5.97
C ALA A 36 5.75 7.96 -5.13
N PRO A 37 5.54 9.23 -4.69
CA PRO A 37 6.52 9.98 -3.90
C PRO A 37 6.89 9.28 -2.57
N SER A 38 5.91 8.69 -1.90
CA SER A 38 6.14 7.86 -0.70
C SER A 38 7.07 6.66 -0.94
N SER A 39 7.13 6.14 -2.17
CA SER A 39 8.12 5.11 -2.53
C SER A 39 9.52 5.69 -2.61
N TRP A 40 9.69 6.91 -3.12
CA TRP A 40 11.00 7.57 -3.22
C TRP A 40 11.57 7.87 -1.84
N GLU A 41 10.75 8.41 -0.93
CA GLU A 41 11.17 8.68 0.45
C GLU A 41 11.62 7.39 1.14
N ASN A 42 10.84 6.32 1.01
CA ASN A 42 11.19 5.03 1.59
C ASN A 42 12.47 4.45 0.99
N TYR A 43 12.64 4.52 -0.34
CA TYR A 43 13.84 4.02 -1.01
C TYR A 43 15.08 4.81 -0.58
N ALA A 44 14.96 6.15 -0.50
CA ALA A 44 16.02 7.02 -0.02
C ALA A 44 16.42 6.69 1.43
N ARG A 45 15.44 6.49 2.33
CA ARG A 45 15.69 6.11 3.73
C ARG A 45 16.42 4.77 3.82
N VAL A 46 16.00 3.77 3.05
CA VAL A 46 16.64 2.45 3.04
C VAL A 46 18.09 2.53 2.57
N VAL A 47 18.36 3.24 1.47
CA VAL A 47 19.73 3.35 0.95
C VAL A 47 20.60 4.19 1.88
N LYS A 48 20.07 5.26 2.48
CA LYS A 48 20.75 6.06 3.50
C LYS A 48 21.16 5.21 4.71
N GLU A 49 20.22 4.49 5.30
CA GLU A 49 20.52 3.61 6.46
C GLU A 49 21.55 2.54 6.11
N TRP A 50 21.53 2.03 4.88
CA TRP A 50 22.53 1.08 4.40
C TRP A 50 23.91 1.71 4.24
N MET A 51 24.00 2.90 3.66
CA MET A 51 25.25 3.65 3.50
C MET A 51 25.88 3.98 4.85
N GLU A 52 25.08 4.49 5.79
CA GLU A 52 25.52 4.81 7.15
C GLU A 52 26.05 3.57 7.86
N PHE A 53 25.31 2.45 7.79
CA PHE A 53 25.75 1.19 8.39
C PHE A 53 27.03 0.65 7.76
N LEU A 54 27.18 0.71 6.44
CA LEU A 54 28.40 0.27 5.77
C LEU A 54 29.61 1.13 6.19
N ALA A 55 29.43 2.45 6.24
CA ALA A 55 30.47 3.40 6.63
C ALA A 55 30.96 3.17 8.08
N GLU A 56 30.04 2.92 9.02
CA GLU A 56 30.38 2.55 10.40
C GLU A 56 31.28 1.30 10.50
N HIS A 57 31.20 0.40 9.50
CA HIS A 57 32.00 -0.82 9.43
C HIS A 57 33.17 -0.71 8.42
N GLY A 58 33.46 0.50 7.95
CA GLY A 58 34.56 0.81 7.03
C GLY A 58 34.38 0.24 5.63
N VAL A 59 33.16 -0.13 5.21
CA VAL A 59 32.86 -0.69 3.90
C VAL A 59 32.30 0.41 2.99
N GLY A 60 32.81 0.52 1.77
CA GLY A 60 32.27 1.47 0.79
C GLY A 60 30.97 0.98 0.17
N LEU A 61 30.11 1.90 -0.31
CA LEU A 61 28.85 1.54 -0.99
C LEU A 61 29.08 0.68 -2.24
N PHE A 62 30.17 0.94 -2.98
CA PHE A 62 30.56 0.25 -4.21
C PHE A 62 31.83 -0.59 -4.05
N ASP A 63 32.10 -1.07 -2.82
CA ASP A 63 33.26 -1.90 -2.51
C ASP A 63 33.20 -3.28 -3.21
N SER A 64 34.28 -4.06 -3.10
CA SER A 64 34.37 -5.42 -3.59
C SER A 64 33.25 -6.33 -3.06
N ARG A 65 32.89 -7.34 -3.85
CA ARG A 65 31.87 -8.34 -3.50
C ARG A 65 32.07 -8.95 -2.12
N VAL A 66 33.32 -9.23 -1.75
CA VAL A 66 33.69 -9.84 -0.46
C VAL A 66 33.36 -8.90 0.69
N ARG A 67 33.76 -7.63 0.60
CA ARG A 67 33.50 -6.63 1.63
C ARG A 67 32.00 -6.31 1.75
N LEU A 68 31.31 -6.17 0.62
CA LEU A 68 29.86 -5.99 0.59
C LEU A 68 29.11 -7.18 1.23
N LYS A 69 29.56 -8.42 1.00
CA LYS A 69 28.97 -9.60 1.65
C LYS A 69 29.15 -9.55 3.17
N ALA A 70 30.34 -9.21 3.63
CA ALA A 70 30.64 -9.10 5.05
C ALA A 70 29.79 -7.99 5.71
N GLY A 71 29.65 -6.84 5.05
CA GLY A 71 28.75 -5.76 5.48
C GLY A 71 27.29 -6.22 5.56
N LEU A 72 26.80 -6.96 4.56
CA LEU A 72 25.44 -7.50 4.56
C LEU A 72 25.22 -8.51 5.70
N SER A 73 26.19 -9.39 5.98
CA SER A 73 26.11 -10.33 7.09
C SER A 73 25.97 -9.62 8.44
N ARG A 74 26.82 -8.60 8.70
CA ARG A 74 26.73 -7.78 9.91
C ARG A 74 25.42 -7.02 10.01
N TYR A 75 24.93 -6.50 8.88
CA TYR A 75 23.66 -5.80 8.82
C TYR A 75 22.48 -6.73 9.11
N ALA A 76 22.51 -7.94 8.55
CA ALA A 76 21.50 -8.95 8.81
C ALA A 76 21.46 -9.35 10.29
N GLU A 77 22.62 -9.51 10.93
CA GLU A 77 22.76 -9.79 12.36
C GLU A 77 22.24 -8.62 13.20
N HIS A 78 22.67 -7.39 12.92
CA HIS A 78 22.21 -6.18 13.59
C HIS A 78 20.68 -6.03 13.54
N ARG A 79 20.08 -6.25 12.36
CA ARG A 79 18.62 -6.17 12.16
C ARG A 79 17.85 -7.41 12.64
N ALA A 80 18.53 -8.52 12.95
CA ALA A 80 17.91 -9.71 13.54
C ALA A 80 17.94 -9.68 15.08
N ALA A 81 19.14 -9.48 15.62
CA ALA A 81 19.48 -9.77 17.01
C ALA A 81 20.06 -8.56 17.77
N GLY A 82 20.33 -7.44 17.09
CA GLY A 82 20.79 -6.20 17.71
C GLY A 82 19.78 -5.58 18.69
N PRO A 83 19.98 -4.31 19.11
CA PRO A 83 19.07 -3.64 20.03
C PRO A 83 17.62 -3.68 19.55
N LEU A 84 16.64 -3.83 20.46
CA LEU A 84 15.24 -4.03 20.10
C LEU A 84 14.69 -2.98 19.13
N LYS A 85 15.11 -1.71 19.30
CA LYS A 85 14.72 -0.58 18.44
C LYS A 85 15.26 -0.68 17.01
N ALA A 86 16.34 -1.44 16.79
CA ALA A 86 16.96 -1.62 15.48
C ALA A 86 16.49 -2.90 14.75
N ARG A 87 15.84 -3.83 15.46
CA ARG A 87 15.38 -5.11 14.89
C ARG A 87 14.27 -4.90 13.87
N PHE A 88 14.34 -5.66 12.79
CA PHE A 88 13.32 -5.66 11.74
C PHE A 88 12.47 -6.91 11.77
N ALA A 89 11.16 -6.70 11.61
CA ALA A 89 10.26 -7.75 11.16
C ALA A 89 10.70 -8.29 9.79
N ALA A 90 10.36 -9.54 9.50
CA ALA A 90 10.76 -10.20 8.25
C ALA A 90 10.29 -9.45 6.99
N THR A 91 9.12 -8.81 7.04
CA THR A 91 8.56 -7.99 5.95
C THR A 91 9.38 -6.72 5.71
N THR A 92 9.73 -5.99 6.76
CA THR A 92 10.59 -4.79 6.68
C THR A 92 11.96 -5.15 6.12
N TRP A 93 12.57 -6.22 6.62
CA TRP A 93 13.84 -6.71 6.09
C TRP A 93 13.74 -7.10 4.61
N GLY A 94 12.69 -7.85 4.23
CA GLY A 94 12.46 -8.21 2.82
C GLY A 94 12.30 -6.98 1.92
N GLN A 95 11.65 -5.92 2.41
CA GLN A 95 11.53 -4.65 1.69
C GLN A 95 12.90 -3.97 1.52
N HIS A 96 13.71 -3.89 2.58
CA HIS A 96 15.08 -3.34 2.49
C HIS A 96 15.92 -4.10 1.45
N VAL A 97 15.97 -5.43 1.55
CA VAL A 97 16.70 -6.28 0.61
C VAL A 97 16.20 -6.07 -0.82
N SER A 98 14.89 -5.96 -1.04
CA SER A 98 14.33 -5.74 -2.38
C SER A 98 14.76 -4.39 -2.96
N ILE A 99 14.72 -3.32 -2.17
CA ILE A 99 15.12 -1.97 -2.58
C ILE A 99 16.62 -1.93 -2.88
N LEU A 100 17.45 -2.49 -2.02
CA LEU A 100 18.88 -2.57 -2.23
C LEU A 100 19.23 -3.40 -3.46
N SER A 101 18.51 -4.50 -3.71
CA SER A 101 18.69 -5.30 -4.94
C SER A 101 18.38 -4.49 -6.20
N LEU A 102 17.34 -3.65 -6.17
CA LEU A 102 17.02 -2.75 -7.28
C LEU A 102 18.12 -1.70 -7.48
N PHE A 103 18.59 -1.09 -6.39
CA PHE A 103 19.66 -0.10 -6.43
C PHE A 103 20.96 -0.67 -7.00
N TYR A 104 21.47 -1.78 -6.46
CA TYR A 104 22.74 -2.37 -6.93
C TYR A 104 22.65 -2.87 -8.37
N ARG A 105 21.51 -3.45 -8.78
CA ARG A 105 21.32 -3.84 -10.18
C ARG A 105 21.32 -2.65 -11.13
N TRP A 106 20.69 -1.55 -10.73
CA TRP A 106 20.77 -0.29 -11.47
C TRP A 106 22.20 0.23 -11.53
N ALA A 107 22.92 0.24 -10.39
CA ALA A 107 24.29 0.74 -10.32
C ALA A 107 25.27 -0.09 -11.16
N ILE A 108 25.04 -1.41 -11.27
CA ILE A 108 25.82 -2.30 -12.16
C ILE A 108 25.52 -1.98 -13.62
N ASN A 109 24.25 -1.79 -13.99
CA ASN A 109 23.87 -1.47 -15.36
C ASN A 109 24.39 -0.10 -15.82
N GLU A 110 24.50 0.87 -14.91
CA GLU A 110 25.10 2.19 -15.15
C GLU A 110 26.62 2.22 -14.90
N GLU A 111 27.24 1.06 -14.69
CA GLU A 111 28.70 0.88 -14.55
C GLU A 111 29.35 1.57 -13.32
N TYR A 112 28.57 2.00 -12.33
CA TYR A 112 29.09 2.54 -11.06
C TYR A 112 29.74 1.48 -10.17
N THR A 113 29.40 0.21 -10.36
CA THR A 113 29.99 -0.91 -9.63
C THR A 113 29.91 -2.20 -10.43
N THR A 114 30.78 -3.15 -10.13
CA THR A 114 30.76 -4.50 -10.73
C THR A 114 30.25 -5.56 -9.74
N ALA A 115 29.87 -5.16 -8.53
CA ALA A 115 29.51 -6.07 -7.45
C ALA A 115 28.23 -5.65 -6.71
N GLU A 116 27.50 -6.63 -6.19
CA GLU A 116 26.35 -6.44 -5.30
C GLU A 116 26.47 -7.37 -4.07
N PRO A 117 25.87 -7.03 -2.92
CA PRO A 117 26.02 -7.84 -1.70
C PRO A 117 25.26 -9.18 -1.74
N PHE A 118 24.38 -9.39 -2.73
CA PHE A 118 23.38 -10.47 -2.74
C PHE A 118 23.79 -11.74 -3.48
N THR A 119 23.15 -12.84 -3.12
CA THR A 119 23.25 -14.13 -3.83
C THR A 119 21.85 -14.53 -4.26
N TYR A 120 21.72 -15.04 -5.49
CA TYR A 120 20.43 -15.40 -6.06
C TYR A 120 20.37 -16.89 -6.37
N ARG A 121 19.17 -17.45 -6.25
CA ARG A 121 18.84 -18.78 -6.75
C ARG A 121 17.81 -18.64 -7.87
N ALA A 122 17.95 -19.44 -8.92
CA ALA A 122 16.88 -19.65 -9.88
C ALA A 122 15.70 -20.35 -9.21
N ALA A 123 14.49 -19.87 -9.47
CA ALA A 123 13.25 -20.49 -9.03
C ALA A 123 12.22 -20.41 -10.15
N ARG A 124 11.28 -21.35 -10.17
CA ARG A 124 10.18 -21.33 -11.13
C ARG A 124 8.93 -20.81 -10.44
N ALA A 125 8.47 -19.62 -10.82
CA ALA A 125 7.19 -19.10 -10.39
C ALA A 125 6.11 -19.65 -11.34
N LEU A 126 5.16 -20.41 -10.79
CA LEU A 126 3.98 -20.87 -11.51
C LEU A 126 2.85 -19.88 -11.27
N PHE A 127 2.37 -19.24 -12.33
CA PHE A 127 1.17 -18.41 -12.28
C PHE A 127 0.26 -18.81 -13.45
N ALA A 128 -0.97 -19.22 -13.15
CA ALA A 128 -1.98 -19.59 -14.15
C ALA A 128 -1.46 -20.56 -15.25
N GLY A 129 -0.75 -21.63 -14.85
CA GLY A 129 -0.22 -22.64 -15.77
C GLY A 129 1.03 -22.23 -16.57
N THR A 130 1.46 -20.96 -16.49
CA THR A 130 2.71 -20.50 -17.11
C THR A 130 3.81 -20.45 -16.06
N GLY A 131 4.90 -21.19 -16.31
CA GLY A 131 6.10 -21.16 -15.48
C GLY A 131 7.08 -20.10 -15.98
N ARG A 132 7.38 -19.10 -15.15
CA ARG A 132 8.45 -18.14 -15.42
C ARG A 132 9.63 -18.41 -14.50
N GLU A 133 10.83 -18.40 -15.04
CA GLU A 133 12.04 -18.40 -14.22
C GLU A 133 12.22 -17.04 -13.55
N VAL A 134 12.42 -17.05 -12.24
CA VAL A 134 12.56 -15.87 -11.39
C VAL A 134 13.81 -16.04 -10.54
N LYS A 135 14.64 -14.98 -10.47
CA LYS A 135 15.77 -14.92 -9.54
C LYS A 135 15.24 -14.53 -8.16
N VAL A 136 15.47 -15.40 -7.18
CA VAL A 136 15.10 -15.15 -5.78
C VAL A 136 16.34 -14.77 -5.00
N ASN A 137 16.31 -13.60 -4.37
CA ASN A 137 17.39 -13.14 -3.50
C ASN A 137 17.38 -13.95 -2.20
N LEU A 138 18.47 -14.66 -1.92
CA LEU A 138 18.61 -15.53 -0.75
C LEU A 138 18.76 -14.76 0.57
N ALA A 139 18.99 -13.44 0.52
CA ALA A 139 18.98 -12.61 1.71
C ALA A 139 17.56 -12.35 2.24
N VAL A 140 16.49 -12.59 1.47
CA VAL A 140 15.11 -12.36 1.93
C VAL A 140 14.71 -13.42 2.97
N ARG A 141 14.11 -12.97 4.08
CA ARG A 141 13.60 -13.87 5.13
C ARG A 141 12.25 -14.47 4.72
N ARG A 142 12.02 -15.72 5.10
CA ARG A 142 10.72 -16.37 4.91
C ARG A 142 9.65 -15.60 5.70
N THR A 143 8.55 -15.32 5.04
CA THR A 143 7.36 -14.72 5.66
C THR A 143 6.23 -15.74 5.65
N PRO A 144 5.37 -15.75 6.69
CA PRO A 144 4.12 -16.51 6.63
C PRO A 144 3.29 -16.05 5.43
N LYS A 145 2.52 -16.98 4.85
CA LYS A 145 1.59 -16.61 3.77
C LYS A 145 0.54 -15.63 4.34
N PRO A 146 0.05 -14.67 3.54
CA PRO A 146 -0.87 -13.64 4.04
C PRO A 146 -2.09 -14.18 4.80
N HIS A 147 -2.68 -15.28 4.33
CA HIS A 147 -3.84 -15.91 4.99
C HIS A 147 -3.54 -16.43 6.40
N ALA A 148 -2.30 -16.80 6.70
CA ALA A 148 -1.89 -17.25 8.03
C ALA A 148 -1.76 -16.10 9.04
N THR A 149 -1.85 -14.85 8.57
CA THR A 149 -1.75 -13.63 9.40
C THR A 149 -3.05 -12.83 9.45
N VAL A 150 -4.11 -13.33 8.79
CA VAL A 150 -5.43 -12.67 8.83
C VAL A 150 -5.96 -12.80 10.25
N LYS A 151 -6.14 -11.65 10.91
CA LYS A 151 -6.87 -11.54 12.17
C LYS A 151 -8.29 -11.13 11.83
N TYR A 152 -9.26 -11.97 12.20
CA TYR A 152 -10.66 -11.60 12.07
C TYR A 152 -11.00 -10.62 13.19
N LEU A 153 -11.70 -9.55 12.84
CA LEU A 153 -12.26 -8.65 13.84
C LEU A 153 -13.55 -9.30 14.34
N GLU A 154 -13.55 -9.76 15.59
CA GLU A 154 -14.73 -10.41 16.18
C GLU A 154 -15.88 -9.39 16.33
N PRO A 155 -17.14 -9.84 16.40
CA PRO A 155 -18.29 -8.94 16.51
C PRO A 155 -18.17 -7.94 17.67
N ASP A 156 -17.71 -8.39 18.83
CA ASP A 156 -17.58 -7.55 20.02
C ASP A 156 -16.52 -6.45 19.84
N PHE A 157 -15.39 -6.78 19.19
CA PHE A 157 -14.38 -5.77 18.84
C PHE A 157 -14.86 -4.80 17.78
N THR A 158 -15.67 -5.27 16.83
CA THR A 158 -16.30 -4.43 15.81
C THR A 158 -17.25 -3.42 16.45
N GLU A 159 -18.06 -3.88 17.41
CA GLU A 159 -18.99 -3.03 18.14
C GLU A 159 -18.26 -2.04 19.05
N LEU A 160 -17.23 -2.48 19.77
CA LEU A 160 -16.38 -1.60 20.56
C LEU A 160 -15.73 -0.50 19.70
N PHE A 161 -15.22 -0.87 18.51
CA PHE A 161 -14.66 0.09 17.55
C PHE A 161 -15.70 1.11 17.09
N ARG A 162 -16.92 0.67 16.75
CA ARG A 162 -18.03 1.55 16.36
C ARG A 162 -18.41 2.52 17.48
N ARG A 163 -18.53 2.03 18.72
CA ARG A 163 -18.82 2.84 19.91
C ARG A 163 -17.75 3.92 20.13
N GLY A 164 -16.49 3.53 20.10
CA GLY A 164 -15.37 4.46 20.27
C GLY A 164 -15.32 5.58 19.22
N LEU A 165 -15.65 5.28 17.95
CA LEU A 165 -15.73 6.30 16.91
C LEU A 165 -16.86 7.31 17.13
N ARG A 166 -17.92 6.90 17.83
CA ARG A 166 -19.07 7.73 18.20
C ARG A 166 -18.92 8.39 19.57
N GLY A 167 -17.77 8.24 20.24
CA GLY A 167 -17.54 8.79 21.58
C GLY A 167 -18.35 8.10 22.68
N LEU A 168 -18.69 6.83 22.47
CA LEU A 168 -19.41 6.00 23.44
C LEU A 168 -18.44 5.06 24.16
N ALA A 169 -18.71 4.85 25.44
CA ALA A 169 -18.02 3.88 26.28
C ALA A 169 -18.37 2.43 25.86
N PRO A 170 -17.61 1.42 26.34
CA PRO A 170 -17.88 0.02 26.00
C PRO A 170 -19.29 -0.47 26.34
N ASP A 171 -19.96 0.13 27.32
CA ASP A 171 -21.34 -0.17 27.71
C ASP A 171 -22.39 0.59 26.87
N GLY A 172 -21.96 1.49 25.97
CA GLY A 172 -22.81 2.33 25.14
C GLY A 172 -23.21 3.66 25.78
N SER A 173 -22.79 3.93 27.02
CA SER A 173 -22.96 5.23 27.66
C SER A 173 -22.05 6.29 27.02
N GLN A 174 -22.27 7.57 27.32
CA GLN A 174 -21.40 8.64 26.84
C GLN A 174 -20.01 8.52 27.49
N ASP A 175 -18.96 8.45 26.68
CA ASP A 175 -17.59 8.47 27.19
C ASP A 175 -17.21 9.91 27.61
N THR A 176 -17.22 10.16 28.92
CA THR A 176 -16.88 11.46 29.51
C THR A 176 -15.41 11.85 29.33
N GLY A 177 -14.53 10.90 29.00
CA GLY A 177 -13.12 11.15 28.67
C GLY A 177 -12.88 11.42 27.18
N PHE A 178 -13.88 11.24 26.32
CA PHE A 178 -13.75 11.42 24.89
C PHE A 178 -13.97 12.88 24.48
N HIS A 179 -13.00 13.46 23.76
CA HIS A 179 -13.02 14.87 23.33
C HIS A 179 -13.00 15.06 21.80
N GLY A 180 -13.35 14.02 21.03
CA GLY A 180 -13.44 14.15 19.57
C GLY A 180 -14.66 14.96 19.13
N ARG A 181 -14.48 15.82 18.11
CA ARG A 181 -15.52 16.74 17.61
C ARG A 181 -16.42 16.13 16.53
N GLU A 182 -15.84 15.29 15.69
CA GLU A 182 -16.44 14.82 14.43
C GLU A 182 -17.11 13.44 14.60
N LEU A 183 -17.98 13.29 15.61
CA LEU A 183 -18.51 11.98 16.02
C LEU A 183 -19.29 11.27 14.91
N THR A 184 -20.26 11.95 14.31
CA THR A 184 -21.11 11.41 13.23
C THR A 184 -20.27 11.07 12.01
N ARG A 185 -19.33 11.96 11.64
CA ARG A 185 -18.37 11.71 10.57
C ARG A 185 -17.52 10.47 10.83
N ASN A 186 -16.96 10.35 12.04
CA ASN A 186 -16.11 9.24 12.42
C ASN A 186 -16.88 7.91 12.41
N GLY A 187 -18.09 7.91 12.98
CA GLY A 187 -19.01 6.76 12.95
C GLY A 187 -19.33 6.33 11.52
N ALA A 188 -19.80 7.26 10.68
CA ALA A 188 -20.14 6.98 9.29
C ALA A 188 -18.94 6.42 8.49
N VAL A 189 -17.75 7.01 8.64
CA VAL A 189 -16.52 6.49 8.00
C VAL A 189 -16.14 5.11 8.53
N GLY A 190 -16.30 4.86 9.83
CA GLY A 190 -16.02 3.57 10.45
C GLY A 190 -16.94 2.46 9.95
N ASP A 191 -18.25 2.71 9.94
CA ASP A 191 -19.24 1.77 9.44
C ASP A 191 -19.00 1.45 7.96
N HIS A 192 -18.69 2.47 7.17
CA HIS A 192 -18.41 2.30 5.76
C HIS A 192 -17.07 1.56 5.53
N ALA A 193 -16.05 1.76 6.37
CA ALA A 193 -14.81 0.99 6.30
C ALA A 193 -15.04 -0.50 6.59
N LEU A 194 -15.89 -0.82 7.57
CA LEU A 194 -16.29 -2.19 7.88
C LEU A 194 -17.10 -2.82 6.75
N ALA A 195 -18.03 -2.07 6.15
CA ALA A 195 -18.89 -2.58 5.07
C ALA A 195 -18.15 -2.81 3.75
N THR A 196 -17.18 -1.96 3.43
CA THR A 196 -16.51 -1.96 2.11
C THR A 196 -15.11 -2.57 2.10
N GLY A 197 -14.46 -2.68 3.26
CA GLY A 197 -13.05 -3.05 3.37
C GLY A 197 -12.08 -2.03 2.75
N MET A 198 -12.52 -0.79 2.49
CA MET A 198 -11.69 0.23 1.87
C MET A 198 -10.58 0.75 2.80
N ARG A 199 -9.49 1.20 2.20
CA ARG A 199 -8.35 1.76 2.93
C ARG A 199 -8.66 3.17 3.45
N LEU A 200 -8.05 3.56 4.56
CA LEU A 200 -8.20 4.91 5.12
C LEU A 200 -7.92 6.06 4.13
N GLN A 201 -6.91 5.89 3.26
CA GLN A 201 -6.55 6.89 2.25
C GLN A 201 -7.73 7.23 1.34
N TRP A 202 -8.59 6.25 1.10
CA TRP A 202 -9.71 6.35 0.19
C TRP A 202 -10.78 7.33 0.71
N PHE A 203 -11.13 7.21 1.99
CA PHE A 203 -12.02 8.15 2.70
C PHE A 203 -11.49 9.59 2.77
N THR A 204 -10.19 9.80 2.55
CA THR A 204 -9.60 11.16 2.55
C THR A 204 -9.95 11.92 1.26
N TYR A 205 -10.17 11.21 0.16
CA TYR A 205 -10.36 11.79 -1.18
C TYR A 205 -11.74 11.53 -1.77
N LEU A 206 -12.61 10.82 -1.04
CA LEU A 206 -13.96 10.51 -1.48
C LEU A 206 -14.83 11.78 -1.58
N LEU A 207 -15.41 12.00 -2.75
CA LEU A 207 -16.33 13.09 -3.01
C LEU A 207 -17.79 12.67 -2.77
N PRO A 208 -18.68 13.61 -2.35
CA PRO A 208 -20.11 13.32 -2.24
C PRO A 208 -20.74 12.79 -3.53
N TRP A 209 -20.27 13.29 -4.68
CA TRP A 209 -20.72 12.89 -6.02
C TRP A 209 -20.30 11.48 -6.44
N GLU A 210 -19.35 10.88 -5.71
CA GLU A 210 -18.88 9.51 -5.96
C GLU A 210 -19.63 8.48 -5.13
N ILE A 211 -20.48 8.93 -4.21
CA ILE A 211 -21.30 8.07 -3.37
C ILE A 211 -22.52 7.61 -4.19
N PRO A 212 -22.81 6.30 -4.23
CA PRO A 212 -23.96 5.78 -4.95
C PRO A 212 -25.26 6.30 -4.33
N ALA A 213 -26.32 6.36 -5.14
CA ALA A 213 -27.65 6.70 -4.64
C ALA A 213 -28.08 5.71 -3.54
N LEU A 214 -28.62 6.22 -2.44
CA LEU A 214 -29.25 5.38 -1.43
C LEU A 214 -30.55 4.80 -2.03
N PRO A 215 -30.76 3.47 -2.00
CA PRO A 215 -32.04 2.89 -2.36
C PRO A 215 -33.18 3.49 -1.52
N PRO A 216 -34.41 3.62 -2.05
CA PRO A 216 -35.52 4.21 -1.31
C PRO A 216 -35.97 3.35 -0.13
N GLU A 217 -35.72 2.04 -0.18
CA GLU A 217 -36.07 1.09 0.86
C GLU A 217 -34.82 0.30 1.31
N PRO A 218 -34.74 -0.06 2.61
CA PRO A 218 -33.69 -0.92 3.12
C PRO A 218 -33.60 -2.24 2.35
N THR A 219 -32.37 -2.67 2.04
CA THR A 219 -32.12 -3.89 1.28
C THR A 219 -30.94 -4.68 1.82
N ALA A 220 -31.10 -6.00 1.84
CA ALA A 220 -30.02 -6.94 2.14
C ALA A 220 -29.07 -7.15 0.95
N VAL A 221 -29.45 -6.71 -0.26
CA VAL A 221 -28.60 -6.82 -1.45
C VAL A 221 -27.46 -5.81 -1.35
N PRO A 222 -26.18 -6.24 -1.42
CA PRO A 222 -25.07 -5.32 -1.39
C PRO A 222 -25.14 -4.30 -2.51
N ILE A 223 -24.89 -3.03 -2.19
CA ILE A 223 -24.98 -1.91 -3.13
C ILE A 223 -23.60 -1.71 -3.77
N PRO A 224 -23.50 -1.68 -5.11
CA PRO A 224 -22.23 -1.40 -5.78
C PRO A 224 -21.69 -0.03 -5.37
N PHE A 225 -20.44 0.00 -4.91
CA PHE A 225 -19.74 1.22 -4.54
C PHE A 225 -18.53 1.43 -5.47
N PRO A 226 -18.56 2.46 -6.34
CA PRO A 226 -17.51 2.68 -7.31
C PRO A 226 -16.23 3.21 -6.67
N VAL A 227 -15.10 2.79 -7.23
CA VAL A 227 -13.76 3.08 -6.72
C VAL A 227 -12.93 3.76 -7.80
N PRO A 228 -12.87 5.11 -7.87
CA PRO A 228 -12.11 5.85 -8.88
C PRO A 228 -10.65 5.46 -8.96
N ALA A 229 -10.16 5.46 -10.21
CA ALA A 229 -8.79 5.11 -10.53
C ALA A 229 -7.76 6.00 -9.84
N GLY A 230 -8.05 7.30 -9.66
CA GLY A 230 -7.09 8.27 -9.13
C GLY A 230 -6.53 7.91 -7.73
N ILE A 231 -7.31 7.15 -6.95
CA ILE A 231 -7.02 6.84 -5.56
C ILE A 231 -6.72 5.35 -5.32
N THR A 232 -6.70 4.54 -6.38
CA THR A 232 -6.30 3.12 -6.29
C THR A 232 -4.85 2.89 -6.67
N LYS A 233 -4.28 1.83 -6.08
CA LYS A 233 -2.97 1.34 -6.51
C LYS A 233 -3.03 0.93 -7.98
N GLY A 234 -2.14 1.51 -8.78
CA GLY A 234 -2.01 1.22 -10.21
C GLY A 234 -3.03 1.94 -11.09
N LYS A 235 -3.73 2.95 -10.58
CA LYS A 235 -4.67 3.78 -11.34
C LYS A 235 -5.77 2.98 -12.04
N LYS A 236 -6.34 1.98 -11.36
CA LYS A 236 -7.38 1.11 -11.91
C LYS A 236 -8.72 1.40 -11.24
N PHE A 237 -9.73 1.70 -12.04
CA PHE A 237 -11.10 1.76 -11.54
C PHE A 237 -11.52 0.38 -11.03
N ARG A 238 -12.25 0.35 -9.93
CA ARG A 238 -12.79 -0.88 -9.33
C ARG A 238 -14.21 -0.61 -8.85
N THR A 239 -14.94 -1.68 -8.56
CA THR A 239 -16.21 -1.61 -7.83
C THR A 239 -16.08 -2.49 -6.61
N THR A 240 -16.41 -1.95 -5.44
CA THR A 240 -16.60 -2.70 -4.19
C THR A 240 -18.10 -2.72 -3.86
N TRP A 241 -18.46 -3.19 -2.68
CA TRP A 241 -19.84 -3.29 -2.22
C TRP A 241 -19.98 -2.64 -0.84
N THR A 242 -21.15 -2.08 -0.54
CA THR A 242 -21.52 -1.58 0.79
C THR A 242 -22.86 -2.15 1.21
N SER A 243 -23.14 -2.17 2.51
CA SER A 243 -24.49 -2.42 3.03
C SER A 243 -25.35 -1.16 2.93
N TYR A 244 -26.66 -1.34 3.02
CA TYR A 244 -27.62 -0.23 3.05
C TYR A 244 -27.38 0.65 4.28
N GLU A 245 -27.21 0.07 5.46
CA GLU A 245 -27.07 0.78 6.74
C GLU A 245 -25.82 1.67 6.75
N ALA A 246 -24.69 1.15 6.24
CA ALA A 246 -23.45 1.91 6.13
C ALA A 246 -23.54 3.03 5.08
N LEU A 247 -24.36 2.87 4.04
CA LEU A 247 -24.63 3.93 3.08
C LEU A 247 -25.58 4.98 3.66
N ALA A 248 -26.64 4.56 4.36
CA ALA A 248 -27.59 5.45 5.02
C ALA A 248 -26.89 6.34 6.06
N GLY A 249 -26.06 5.78 6.93
CA GLY A 249 -25.30 6.57 7.91
C GLY A 249 -24.31 7.57 7.27
N LEU A 250 -23.83 7.27 6.06
CA LEU A 250 -23.05 8.23 5.28
C LEU A 250 -23.91 9.37 4.76
N TYR A 251 -25.12 9.09 4.27
CA TYR A 251 -26.10 10.12 3.89
C TYR A 251 -26.54 10.98 5.07
N ASP A 252 -26.77 10.39 6.25
CA ASP A 252 -27.11 11.14 7.47
C ASP A 252 -26.01 12.16 7.81
N TYR A 253 -24.74 11.74 7.77
CA TYR A 253 -23.62 12.66 7.94
C TYR A 253 -23.58 13.76 6.87
N LEU A 254 -23.84 13.43 5.60
CA LEU A 254 -23.80 14.40 4.50
C LEU A 254 -24.90 15.45 4.62
N ASP A 255 -26.12 15.01 4.90
CA ASP A 255 -27.33 15.84 4.89
C ASP A 255 -27.49 16.64 6.20
N LEU A 256 -26.87 16.22 7.30
CA LEU A 256 -26.93 16.91 8.60
C LEU A 256 -25.60 17.60 8.95
N ASP A 257 -24.67 16.88 9.58
CA ASP A 257 -23.46 17.45 10.17
C ASP A 257 -22.57 18.16 9.16
N ARG A 258 -22.37 17.53 7.99
CA ARG A 258 -21.56 18.14 6.92
C ARG A 258 -22.28 19.34 6.33
N ALA A 259 -23.58 19.27 6.10
CA ALA A 259 -24.36 20.40 5.59
C ALA A 259 -24.21 21.59 6.54
N ALA A 260 -24.48 21.41 7.84
CA ALA A 260 -24.34 22.46 8.86
C ALA A 260 -22.92 23.04 8.97
N THR A 261 -21.88 22.22 8.71
CA THR A 261 -20.48 22.67 8.77
C THR A 261 -20.02 23.41 7.51
N THR A 262 -20.64 23.10 6.35
CA THR A 262 -20.19 23.60 5.04
C THR A 262 -21.10 24.67 4.44
N GLU A 263 -22.33 24.75 4.90
CA GLU A 263 -23.26 25.83 4.56
C GLU A 263 -22.65 27.18 4.94
N ASP A 264 -22.67 28.11 4.00
CA ASP A 264 -22.03 29.44 4.08
C ASP A 264 -20.53 29.46 4.43
N SER A 265 -19.85 28.31 4.36
CA SER A 265 -18.42 28.24 4.63
C SER A 265 -17.62 29.02 3.58
N LEU A 266 -16.90 30.03 4.05
CA LEU A 266 -15.93 30.78 3.23
C LEU A 266 -14.60 30.05 3.06
N TRP A 267 -14.47 28.84 3.63
CA TRP A 267 -13.23 28.10 3.58
C TRP A 267 -12.81 27.83 2.14
N ARG A 268 -11.56 28.19 1.83
CA ARG A 268 -10.90 27.85 0.57
C ARG A 268 -9.55 27.21 0.89
N PRO A 269 -9.11 26.24 0.07
CA PRO A 269 -7.82 25.64 0.24
C PRO A 269 -6.75 26.72 0.03
N PRO A 270 -5.64 26.64 0.77
CA PRO A 270 -4.51 27.52 0.55
C PRO A 270 -4.03 27.47 -0.90
N ARG A 271 -3.69 28.63 -1.47
CA ARG A 271 -3.18 28.73 -2.87
C ARG A 271 -1.98 27.82 -3.16
N ARG A 272 -1.15 27.55 -2.15
CA ARG A 272 0.00 26.62 -2.25
C ARG A 272 -0.39 25.18 -2.61
N TRP A 273 -1.65 24.80 -2.44
CA TRP A 273 -2.16 23.48 -2.81
C TRP A 273 -2.63 23.41 -4.27
N GLY A 274 -2.49 24.49 -5.04
CA GLY A 274 -2.91 24.56 -6.43
C GLY A 274 -4.33 25.08 -6.61
N GLU A 275 -4.82 24.99 -7.84
CA GLU A 275 -6.15 25.48 -8.19
C GLU A 275 -7.23 24.56 -7.61
N PRO A 276 -8.26 25.14 -6.96
CA PRO A 276 -9.39 24.38 -6.44
C PRO A 276 -10.20 23.71 -7.55
N LEU A 277 -10.27 22.38 -7.54
CA LEU A 277 -11.25 21.59 -8.29
C LEU A 277 -12.64 21.88 -7.74
N MET A 278 -13.44 22.52 -8.58
CA MET A 278 -14.85 22.81 -8.32
C MET A 278 -15.70 21.75 -9.00
N VAL A 279 -16.42 20.93 -8.22
CA VAL A 279 -17.39 19.97 -8.77
C VAL A 279 -18.78 20.51 -8.53
N SER A 280 -19.39 21.07 -9.60
CA SER A 280 -20.76 21.60 -9.58
C SER A 280 -21.79 20.57 -10.02
N GLU A 281 -21.41 19.61 -10.86
CA GLU A 281 -22.31 18.59 -11.40
C GLU A 281 -21.56 17.26 -11.63
N SER A 282 -22.27 16.13 -11.46
CA SER A 282 -21.79 14.81 -11.87
C SER A 282 -22.61 14.30 -13.06
N ARG A 283 -21.96 14.02 -14.20
CA ARG A 283 -22.63 13.42 -15.37
C ARG A 283 -23.08 11.97 -15.15
N THR A 284 -22.59 11.30 -14.11
CA THR A 284 -23.03 9.95 -13.71
C THR A 284 -22.82 9.79 -12.21
N PRO A 285 -23.85 9.41 -11.42
CA PRO A 285 -23.67 9.08 -10.01
C PRO A 285 -22.56 8.04 -9.86
N GLY A 286 -21.60 8.28 -8.97
CA GLY A 286 -20.50 7.34 -8.75
C GLY A 286 -19.30 7.47 -9.71
N ARG A 287 -19.29 8.46 -10.61
CA ARG A 287 -18.14 8.76 -11.46
C ARG A 287 -17.91 10.27 -11.58
N ALA A 288 -17.05 10.81 -10.72
CA ALA A 288 -16.49 12.14 -10.91
C ALA A 288 -15.29 12.07 -11.87
N ASP A 289 -15.30 12.86 -12.94
CA ASP A 289 -14.13 13.03 -13.79
C ASP A 289 -13.14 13.96 -13.06
N HIS A 290 -12.05 13.39 -12.54
CA HIS A 290 -10.95 14.15 -11.92
C HIS A 290 -10.07 14.85 -12.98
N ARG A 291 -10.67 15.51 -13.98
CA ARG A 291 -9.94 16.32 -14.95
C ARG A 291 -9.82 17.75 -14.43
N ALA A 292 -8.63 18.33 -14.51
CA ALA A 292 -8.45 19.78 -14.35
C ALA A 292 -9.38 20.51 -15.34
N PRO A 293 -9.94 21.67 -14.98
CA PRO A 293 -10.85 22.38 -15.87
C PRO A 293 -10.10 22.81 -17.13
N THR A 294 -10.47 22.23 -18.27
CA THR A 294 -10.25 22.91 -19.54
C THR A 294 -11.13 24.14 -19.52
N ALA A 295 -10.56 25.33 -19.64
CA ALA A 295 -11.30 26.57 -19.79
C ALA A 295 -12.33 26.40 -20.91
N LEU A 296 -13.62 26.31 -20.55
CA LEU A 296 -14.72 26.26 -21.49
C LEU A 296 -15.40 27.62 -21.45
N GLY A 297 -15.32 28.30 -22.59
CA GLY A 297 -15.85 29.62 -22.83
C GLY A 297 -17.36 29.70 -22.68
N VAL A 298 -17.80 30.94 -22.53
CA VAL A 298 -19.17 31.40 -22.44
C VAL A 298 -20.04 30.74 -23.51
N ALA A 299 -21.06 29.99 -23.09
CA ALA A 299 -22.18 29.60 -23.94
C ALA A 299 -23.47 29.63 -23.13
N GLU A 300 -24.51 30.06 -23.81
CA GLU A 300 -25.67 30.78 -23.32
C GLU A 300 -26.72 29.92 -22.59
N SER A 301 -27.57 30.66 -21.89
CA SER A 301 -28.74 30.22 -21.14
C SER A 301 -29.69 29.34 -21.94
N GLY A 302 -29.96 28.14 -21.43
CA GLY A 302 -31.05 27.28 -21.88
C GLY A 302 -31.61 26.48 -20.70
N ARG A 303 -32.83 26.84 -20.26
CA ARG A 303 -33.56 26.14 -19.20
C ARG A 303 -33.83 24.69 -19.61
N ALA A 304 -33.38 23.74 -18.79
CA ALA A 304 -34.02 22.45 -18.62
C ALA A 304 -34.05 22.16 -17.12
N ALA A 305 -35.25 22.17 -16.53
CA ALA A 305 -35.47 21.85 -15.13
C ALA A 305 -35.25 20.36 -14.91
N SER A 306 -34.18 19.99 -14.21
CA SER A 306 -34.12 18.76 -13.43
C SER A 306 -34.03 19.17 -11.96
N SER A 307 -34.81 18.51 -11.11
CA SER A 307 -34.84 18.73 -9.66
C SER A 307 -33.53 18.23 -9.02
N GLY A 308 -32.44 18.98 -9.20
CA GLY A 308 -31.15 18.78 -8.57
C GLY A 308 -31.06 19.53 -7.24
N ARG A 309 -30.65 18.82 -6.17
CA ARG A 309 -30.45 19.35 -4.82
C ARG A 309 -29.57 20.63 -4.81
N PRO A 310 -29.79 21.59 -3.89
CA PRO A 310 -28.90 22.73 -3.71
C PRO A 310 -27.57 22.23 -3.12
N GLY A 311 -26.61 21.93 -3.99
CA GLY A 311 -25.30 21.40 -3.60
C GLY A 311 -24.32 22.51 -3.24
N GLY A 312 -23.79 22.48 -2.02
CA GLY A 312 -22.67 23.31 -1.59
C GLY A 312 -21.46 23.19 -2.52
N ARG A 313 -20.74 24.30 -2.71
CA ARG A 313 -19.56 24.40 -3.58
C ARG A 313 -18.41 23.58 -3.00
N PHE A 314 -18.01 22.51 -3.67
CA PHE A 314 -16.82 21.73 -3.27
C PHE A 314 -15.56 22.27 -3.89
N VAL A 315 -14.49 22.24 -3.09
CA VAL A 315 -13.18 22.69 -3.49
C VAL A 315 -12.14 21.63 -3.11
N LEU A 316 -11.47 21.01 -4.09
CA LEU A 316 -10.27 20.20 -3.86
C LEU A 316 -9.08 20.79 -4.60
N ALA A 317 -8.08 21.33 -3.92
CA ALA A 317 -6.91 21.83 -4.62
C ALA A 317 -6.09 20.69 -5.24
N GLY A 318 -5.85 20.77 -6.56
CA GLY A 318 -4.99 19.85 -7.29
C GLY A 318 -3.52 20.18 -7.04
N GLY A 319 -2.91 19.56 -6.03
CA GLY A 319 -1.51 19.75 -5.70
C GLY A 319 -0.91 18.53 -5.02
N GLU A 320 0.37 18.28 -5.30
CA GLU A 320 1.14 17.19 -4.71
C GLU A 320 1.14 17.21 -3.17
N GLU A 321 1.11 15.99 -2.65
CA GLU A 321 1.18 15.52 -1.26
C GLU A 321 1.71 16.52 -0.22
N GLN A 322 0.81 17.25 0.46
CA GLN A 322 1.12 17.81 1.78
C GLN A 322 -0.07 17.96 2.75
N ARG A 323 -0.13 17.00 3.67
CA ARG A 323 -0.70 16.96 5.04
C ARG A 323 -1.71 18.07 5.47
N ARG A 324 -3.00 17.76 5.23
CA ARG A 324 -4.17 17.60 6.16
C ARG A 324 -4.76 18.86 6.88
N PRO A 325 -6.07 18.83 7.27
CA PRO A 325 -6.59 17.95 8.34
C PRO A 325 -7.78 17.09 7.90
N VAL A 326 -7.60 15.78 7.71
CA VAL A 326 -7.94 14.80 8.75
C VAL A 326 -6.84 14.65 9.82
N HIS A 327 -6.58 15.69 10.60
CA HIS A 327 -5.87 15.53 11.87
C HIS A 327 -6.96 15.43 12.93
N GLY A 328 -7.14 14.24 13.49
CA GLY A 328 -8.17 13.94 14.48
C GLY A 328 -8.37 12.46 14.77
N LEU A 329 -7.98 11.55 13.86
CA LEU A 329 -8.02 10.10 14.12
C LEU A 329 -6.76 9.55 14.84
N GLY A 330 -5.80 10.41 15.22
CA GLY A 330 -4.46 9.97 15.64
C GLY A 330 -3.94 10.50 16.98
N HIS A 331 -4.69 11.31 17.73
CA HIS A 331 -4.23 11.88 19.01
C HIS A 331 -5.13 11.59 20.22
N GLY A 332 -6.14 10.72 20.10
CA GLY A 332 -7.13 10.45 21.16
C GLY A 332 -7.12 9.06 21.78
N LEU A 333 -6.16 8.18 21.45
CA LEU A 333 -6.03 6.86 22.08
C LEU A 333 -4.64 6.72 22.72
N ARG A 334 -4.42 7.47 23.80
CA ARG A 334 -3.55 6.99 24.88
C ARG A 334 -4.47 6.33 25.90
N ALA A 335 -4.70 5.04 25.74
CA ALA A 335 -5.04 4.24 26.90
C ALA A 335 -3.77 4.19 27.75
N ASP A 336 -3.77 4.92 28.88
CA ASP A 336 -2.83 4.64 29.96
C ASP A 336 -3.18 3.25 30.51
N ILE A 337 -2.66 2.23 29.86
CA ILE A 337 -2.62 0.88 30.43
C ILE A 337 -1.58 0.95 31.55
N ARG A 338 -2.04 1.22 32.77
CA ARG A 338 -1.26 0.88 33.96
C ARG A 338 -0.99 -0.63 33.89
N PRO A 339 0.27 -1.08 34.05
CA PRO A 339 0.56 -2.50 34.09
C PRO A 339 -0.05 -3.06 35.37
N ASP A 340 -1.14 -3.82 35.23
CA ASP A 340 -1.65 -4.63 36.31
C ASP A 340 -0.71 -5.84 36.45
N SER A 341 0.04 -5.86 37.55
CA SER A 341 0.98 -6.91 37.90
C SER A 341 0.22 -8.07 38.55
N GLY A 342 -0.26 -8.99 37.73
CA GLY A 342 -0.87 -10.26 38.16
C GLY A 342 -0.56 -11.40 37.19
N PRO A 343 -0.32 -12.64 37.66
CA PRO A 343 0.17 -13.72 36.83
C PRO A 343 -0.97 -14.34 36.00
N PHE A 344 -0.85 -14.32 34.67
CA PHE A 344 -1.69 -15.15 33.81
C PHE A 344 -1.11 -16.57 33.69
N PRO A 345 -1.92 -17.63 33.78
CA PRO A 345 -1.46 -19.00 33.70
C PRO A 345 -1.04 -19.36 32.28
N ALA A 346 0.09 -20.06 32.17
CA ALA A 346 0.62 -20.59 30.92
C ALA A 346 -0.32 -21.66 30.34
N CYS A 347 -0.96 -21.37 29.19
CA CYS A 347 -1.57 -22.41 28.38
C CYS A 347 -0.47 -23.18 27.64
N LEU A 348 -0.18 -24.40 28.09
CA LEU A 348 0.59 -25.39 27.35
C LEU A 348 -0.14 -25.73 26.04
N ALA A 349 0.52 -25.55 24.90
CA ALA A 349 0.12 -26.15 23.63
C ALA A 349 0.82 -27.52 23.47
N PRO A 350 0.11 -28.58 23.05
CA PRO A 350 0.71 -29.90 22.83
C PRO A 350 1.62 -29.95 21.59
N PRO A 351 2.61 -30.87 21.54
CA PRO A 351 3.56 -30.96 20.44
C PRO A 351 2.90 -31.55 19.17
N MET A 352 2.93 -30.80 18.07
CA MET A 352 2.60 -31.30 16.74
C MET A 352 3.87 -31.81 16.06
N SER A 353 3.94 -33.13 15.86
CA SER A 353 4.98 -33.84 15.11
C SER A 353 4.98 -33.45 13.63
N PRO A 354 6.13 -33.17 13.01
CA PRO A 354 6.24 -33.02 11.56
C PRO A 354 6.51 -34.38 10.91
N HIS A 355 5.61 -34.85 10.05
CA HIS A 355 5.93 -35.92 9.11
C HIS A 355 6.86 -35.36 8.01
N PHE A 356 8.12 -35.74 8.10
CA PHE A 356 9.11 -35.67 7.02
C PHE A 356 9.08 -36.99 6.24
N LEU A 357 9.08 -36.91 4.92
CA LEU A 357 9.57 -37.97 4.05
C LEU A 357 10.83 -37.42 3.38
N ASP A 358 11.98 -37.80 3.94
CA ASP A 358 13.24 -37.92 3.22
C ASP A 358 13.21 -39.27 2.50
N GLU A 359 13.56 -39.28 1.21
CA GLU A 359 14.09 -40.47 0.57
C GLU A 359 15.47 -40.13 0.01
N ASP A 360 16.41 -40.97 0.40
CA ASP A 360 17.84 -40.78 0.35
C ASP A 360 18.48 -41.07 -1.02
N LEU A 361 19.65 -40.44 -1.14
CA LEU A 361 20.80 -40.62 -2.01
C LEU A 361 21.00 -41.98 -2.71
N GLY A 362 21.33 -41.90 -4.01
CA GLY A 362 22.06 -42.94 -4.76
C GLY A 362 22.91 -42.34 -5.89
N ILE A 363 24.23 -42.40 -5.75
CA ILE A 363 25.30 -42.17 -6.75
C ILE A 363 26.23 -43.41 -6.62
N PRO A 364 27.00 -43.93 -7.62
CA PRO A 364 27.45 -43.35 -8.92
C PRO A 364 27.40 -44.30 -10.15
N GLY A 365 27.74 -43.79 -11.35
CA GLY A 365 28.37 -44.62 -12.39
C GLY A 365 28.28 -44.16 -13.84
N HIS A 366 29.37 -43.57 -14.34
CA HIS A 366 29.93 -43.64 -15.70
C HIS A 366 29.08 -43.37 -16.98
N ARG A 367 29.51 -42.31 -17.69
CA ARG A 367 30.03 -42.31 -19.08
C ARG A 367 29.07 -42.66 -20.23
N ALA A 368 28.67 -41.66 -21.03
CA ALA A 368 28.94 -41.54 -22.49
C ALA A 368 28.09 -40.44 -23.15
N LEU A 369 28.75 -39.61 -23.97
CA LEU A 369 28.18 -38.78 -25.04
C LEU A 369 27.91 -39.68 -26.30
N PRO A 370 27.59 -39.16 -27.50
CA PRO A 370 26.35 -38.52 -27.96
C PRO A 370 25.84 -39.13 -29.31
N ALA A 371 24.59 -38.88 -29.70
CA ALA A 371 24.06 -38.89 -31.08
C ALA A 371 22.54 -38.70 -30.98
N GLY A 372 21.81 -37.95 -31.80
CA GLY A 372 22.03 -37.54 -33.19
C GLY A 372 20.82 -38.01 -33.99
N ARG A 373 20.09 -37.06 -34.63
CA ARG A 373 19.11 -37.26 -35.72
C ARG A 373 17.84 -38.08 -35.40
N GLU A 374 16.70 -37.96 -36.05
CA GLU A 374 16.07 -37.05 -37.01
C GLU A 374 14.60 -37.49 -37.13
N THR A 375 13.73 -36.56 -37.51
CA THR A 375 12.57 -36.73 -38.42
C THR A 375 11.22 -37.33 -37.98
N ARG A 376 10.21 -36.60 -38.53
CA ARG A 376 8.84 -36.97 -38.93
C ARG A 376 7.80 -37.15 -37.83
N ALA A 377 6.50 -36.92 -38.04
CA ALA A 377 5.67 -36.10 -38.93
C ALA A 377 4.23 -36.56 -38.63
N GLY A 378 3.26 -35.66 -38.69
CA GLY A 378 1.85 -36.03 -38.89
C GLY A 378 1.05 -36.40 -37.63
N HIS A 379 0.10 -35.54 -37.24
CA HIS A 379 -1.28 -35.66 -37.71
C HIS A 379 -2.19 -34.62 -37.03
N ARG A 380 -2.95 -33.92 -37.88
CA ARG A 380 -4.14 -33.16 -37.47
C ARG A 380 -5.22 -34.15 -37.05
N CYS A 381 -5.98 -33.82 -36.00
CA CYS A 381 -7.38 -34.20 -35.92
C CYS A 381 -8.17 -33.15 -35.13
N ARG A 382 -9.13 -32.51 -35.82
CA ARG A 382 -10.18 -31.65 -35.24
C ARG A 382 -11.29 -32.56 -34.69
N ARG A 383 -11.85 -32.26 -33.52
CA ARG A 383 -13.24 -32.62 -33.19
C ARG A 383 -13.96 -31.45 -32.52
N ARG A 384 -15.16 -31.18 -33.06
CA ARG A 384 -16.20 -30.26 -32.58
C ARG A 384 -17.03 -30.92 -31.45
N PRO A 385 -17.77 -30.12 -30.65
CA PRO A 385 -18.52 -30.58 -29.48
C PRO A 385 -19.92 -31.10 -29.82
N GLY A 386 -20.41 -32.05 -29.02
CA GLY A 386 -21.76 -32.59 -29.06
C GLY A 386 -22.56 -32.26 -27.80
N LEU A 387 -23.85 -32.03 -28.02
CA LEU A 387 -24.92 -31.67 -27.09
C LEU A 387 -25.36 -32.82 -26.15
N LEU A 388 -26.07 -32.41 -25.09
CA LEU A 388 -26.93 -33.18 -24.17
C LEU A 388 -27.92 -34.12 -24.88
N PRO A 389 -28.48 -35.11 -24.17
CA PRO A 389 -29.86 -34.93 -23.69
C PRO A 389 -30.19 -35.53 -22.30
N GLU A 390 -31.32 -35.02 -21.79
CA GLU A 390 -32.21 -35.39 -20.65
C GLU A 390 -31.72 -35.30 -19.20
#